data_AF-A0A1M2Z0K6-F1
#
_entry.id   AF-A0A1M2Z0K6-F1
#
_cell.length_a   1.000
_cell.length_b   1.000
_cell.length_c   1.000
_cell.angle_alpha   90.00
_cell.angle_beta   90.00
_cell.angle_gamma   90.00
#
_symmetry.space_group_name_H-M   'P 1'
#
loop_
_entity.id
_entity.type
_entity.pdbx_description
1 polymer ?
#
loop_
_entity_poly.entity_id
_entity_poly.type
_entity_poly.pdbx_seq_one_letter_code
_entity_poly.pdbx_strand_id
1 'polypeptide(L)' 'MKWAKSIVRELWGLFVDDGAFALAIVIWLAIAWLVLPTFMPAAPWAGVALFLGLALILLENVWPRARE' A
#
# COMPACT_ATOMS: atom_id res chain seq x y z
N MET A 1 -3.11 -11.28 32.94
CA MET A 1 -1.95 -11.24 32.01
C MET A 1 -2.23 -11.79 30.61
N LYS A 2 -3.15 -12.76 30.44
CA LYS A 2 -3.51 -13.29 29.10
C LYS A 2 -4.23 -12.27 28.19
N TRP A 3 -4.99 -11.35 28.77
CA TRP A 3 -5.76 -10.32 28.04
C TRP A 3 -4.86 -9.27 27.38
N ALA A 4 -3.86 -8.73 28.08
CA ALA A 4 -2.90 -7.78 27.52
C ALA A 4 -2.10 -8.38 26.35
N LYS A 5 -1.75 -9.67 26.44
CA LYS A 5 -1.08 -10.40 25.35
C LYS A 5 -1.97 -10.57 24.11
N SER A 6 -3.29 -10.72 24.29
CA SER A 6 -4.23 -10.77 23.17
C SER A 6 -4.35 -9.41 22.48
N ILE A 7 -4.51 -8.34 23.26
CA ILE A 7 -4.62 -6.97 22.73
C ILE A 7 -3.38 -6.60 21.92
N VAL A 8 -2.18 -6.87 22.43
CA VAL A 8 -0.92 -6.60 21.70
C VAL A 8 -0.84 -7.42 20.42
N ARG A 9 -1.29 -8.68 20.44
CA ARG A 9 -1.30 -9.54 19.26
C ARG A 9 -2.33 -9.11 18.22
N GLU A 10 -3.52 -8.66 18.63
CA GLU A 10 -4.54 -8.10 17.74
C GLU A 10 -4.10 -6.77 17.14
N LEU A 11 -3.54 -5.87 17.95
CA LEU A 11 -2.96 -4.62 17.44
C LEU A 11 -1.83 -4.91 16.46
N TRP A 12 -0.92 -5.83 16.79
CA TRP A 12 0.15 -6.23 15.88
C TRP A 12 -0.37 -6.89 14.59
N GLY A 13 -1.41 -7.72 14.69
CA GLY A 13 -2.09 -8.30 13.53
C GLY A 13 -2.69 -7.22 12.64
N LEU A 14 -3.37 -6.23 13.23
CA LEU A 14 -3.93 -5.09 12.51
C LEU A 14 -2.83 -4.26 11.82
N PHE A 15 -1.74 -3.98 12.54
CA PHE A 15 -0.59 -3.24 12.01
C PHE A 15 0.23 -4.03 10.99
N VAL A 16 0.21 -5.36 11.02
CA VAL A 16 0.90 -6.22 10.03
C VAL A 16 0.04 -6.35 8.77
N ASP A 17 -1.27 -6.58 8.92
CA ASP A 17 -2.22 -6.62 7.81
C ASP A 17 -2.28 -5.26 7.09
N ASP A 18 -2.37 -4.17 7.84
CA ASP A 18 -2.32 -2.81 7.29
C ASP A 18 -0.88 -2.37 6.96
N GLY A 19 0.12 -3.04 7.54
CA GLY A 19 1.54 -2.75 7.34
C GLY A 19 2.06 -3.23 5.99
N ALA A 20 1.60 -4.39 5.52
CA ALA A 20 1.91 -4.84 4.16
C ALA A 20 1.33 -3.88 3.11
N PHE A 21 0.12 -3.38 3.36
CA PHE A 21 -0.53 -2.38 2.53
C PHE A 21 0.22 -1.03 2.54
N ALA A 22 0.56 -0.53 3.72
CA ALA A 22 1.33 0.69 3.88
C ALA A 22 2.71 0.56 3.23
N LEU A 23 3.37 -0.59 3.37
CA LEU A 23 4.67 -0.87 2.75
C LEU A 23 4.55 -0.89 1.22
N ALA A 24 3.50 -1.49 0.66
CA ALA A 24 3.25 -1.48 -0.78
C ALA A 24 3.07 -0.05 -1.32
N ILE A 25 2.31 0.81 -0.61
CA ILE A 25 2.17 2.23 -0.96
C ILE A 25 3.52 2.94 -0.92
N VAL A 26 4.30 2.76 0.15
CA VAL A 26 5.62 3.41 0.30
C VAL A 26 6.58 2.99 -0.81
N ILE A 27 6.62 1.69 -1.14
CA ILE A 27 7.44 1.17 -2.24
C ILE A 27 6.99 1.79 -3.57
N TRP A 28 5.68 1.84 -3.82
CA TRP A 28 5.16 2.43 -5.05
C TRP A 28 5.48 3.92 -5.17
N LEU A 29 5.36 4.69 -4.08
CA LEU A 29 5.75 6.10 -4.05
C LEU A 29 7.25 6.28 -4.31
N ALA A 30 8.09 5.43 -3.75
CA ALA A 30 9.53 5.46 -3.99
C ALA A 30 9.86 5.15 -5.46
N ILE A 31 9.22 4.14 -6.05
CA ILE A 31 9.37 3.81 -7.48
C ILE A 31 8.88 4.97 -8.33
N ALA A 32 7.69 5.50 -8.07
CA ALA A 32 7.11 6.60 -8.82
C ALA A 32 8.01 7.85 -8.76
N TRP A 33 8.56 8.17 -7.58
CA TRP A 33 9.49 9.29 -7.42
C TRP A 33 10.81 9.08 -8.15
N LEU A 34 11.36 7.86 -8.17
CA LEU A 34 12.64 7.61 -8.85
C LEU A 34 12.48 7.48 -10.37
N VAL A 35 11.40 6.84 -10.82
CA VAL A 35 11.22 6.41 -12.22
C VAL A 35 10.46 7.46 -13.03
N LEU A 36 9.39 8.06 -12.52
CA LEU A 36 8.58 9.00 -13.32
C LEU A 36 9.38 10.23 -13.78
N PRO A 37 10.20 10.89 -12.94
CA PRO A 37 10.98 12.05 -13.38
C PRO A 37 12.06 11.66 -14.41
N THR A 38 12.64 10.47 -14.31
CA THR A 38 13.70 10.01 -15.21
C THR A 38 13.16 9.61 -16.58
N PHE A 39 12.01 8.93 -16.64
CA PHE A 39 11.46 8.42 -17.90
C PHE A 39 10.36 9.32 -18.49
N MET A 40 9.74 10.18 -17.68
CA MET A 40 8.59 11.02 -18.06
C MET A 40 8.67 12.44 -17.46
N PRO A 41 9.75 13.21 -17.69
CA PRO A 41 10.02 14.49 -17.03
C PRO A 41 8.98 15.60 -17.27
N ALA A 42 8.14 15.50 -18.29
CA ALA A 42 7.11 16.50 -18.63
C ALA A 42 5.76 15.86 -19.01
N ALA A 43 5.52 14.59 -18.65
CA ALA A 43 4.35 13.89 -19.16
C ALA A 43 3.11 14.13 -18.27
N PRO A 44 1.96 14.52 -18.85
CA PRO A 44 0.68 14.57 -18.13
C PRO A 44 0.25 13.20 -17.56
N TRP A 45 0.89 12.13 -18.03
CA TRP A 45 0.64 10.75 -17.64
C TRP A 45 1.23 10.35 -16.27
N ALA A 46 2.11 11.16 -15.67
CA ALA A 46 2.71 10.84 -14.38
C ALA A 46 1.66 10.72 -13.25
N GLY A 47 0.68 11.63 -13.23
CA GLY A 47 -0.43 11.57 -12.28
C GLY A 47 -1.32 10.34 -12.49
N VAL A 48 -1.56 9.96 -13.75
CA VAL A 48 -2.33 8.77 -14.11
C VAL A 48 -1.60 7.50 -13.67
N ALA A 49 -0.30 7.41 -13.91
CA ALA A 49 0.51 6.27 -13.49
C ALA A 49 0.54 6.11 -11.97
N LEU A 50 0.72 7.22 -11.23
CA LEU A 50 0.67 7.22 -9.77
C LEU A 50 -0.70 6.71 -9.28
N PHE A 51 -1.78 7.27 -9.81
CA PHE A 51 -3.15 6.90 -9.46
C PHE A 51 -3.41 5.42 -9.73
N LEU A 52 -3.06 4.92 -10.91
CA LEU A 52 -3.29 3.53 -11.28
C LEU A 52 -2.54 2.56 -10.36
N GLY A 53 -1.30 2.83 -10.01
CA GLY A 53 -0.57 1.96 -9.09
C GLY A 53 -1.13 1.98 -7.67
N LEU A 54 -1.56 3.14 -7.16
CA LEU A 54 -2.24 3.21 -5.86
C LEU A 54 -3.60 2.48 -5.89
N ALA A 55 -4.36 2.62 -6.97
CA ALA A 55 -5.63 1.94 -7.16
C ALA A 55 -5.46 0.42 -7.23
N LEU A 56 -4.40 -0.06 -7.89
CA LEU A 56 -4.06 -1.49 -7.93
C LEU A 56 -3.69 -2.04 -6.55
N ILE A 57 -2.86 -1.32 -5.79
CA ILE A 57 -2.48 -1.72 -4.42
C ILE A 57 -3.72 -1.79 -3.51
N LEU A 58 -4.65 -0.83 -3.66
CA LEU A 58 -5.94 -0.84 -2.96
C LEU A 58 -6.79 -2.05 -3.36
N LEU A 59 -6.92 -2.32 -4.66
CA LEU A 59 -7.64 -3.48 -5.17
C LEU A 59 -7.06 -4.79 -4.62
N GLU A 60 -5.74 -4.97 -4.67
CA GLU A 60 -5.09 -6.17 -4.13
C GLU A 60 -5.35 -6.37 -2.63
N ASN A 61 -5.46 -5.28 -1.87
CA ASN A 61 -5.75 -5.37 -0.43
C ASN A 61 -7.22 -5.68 -0.14
N VAL A 62 -8.15 -5.11 -0.90
CA VAL A 62 -9.59 -5.21 -0.64
C VAL A 62 -10.20 -6.47 -1.30
N TRP A 63 -9.64 -6.94 -2.42
CA TRP A 63 -10.18 -8.05 -3.21
C TRP A 63 -10.24 -9.42 -2.51
N PRO A 64 -9.27 -9.79 -1.64
CA PRO A 64 -9.39 -10.99 -0.80
C PRO A 64 -10.50 -10.83 0.24
N ARG A 65 -10.58 -9.66 0.91
CA ARG A 65 -11.55 -9.34 1.97
C ARG A 65 -12.99 -9.21 1.47
N ALA A 66 -13.20 -8.86 0.20
CA ALA A 66 -14.53 -8.74 -0.40
C ALA A 66 -15.14 -10.08 -0.85
N ARG A 67 -14.38 -11.18 -0.80
CA ARG A 67 -14.82 -12.53 -1.22
C ARG A 67 -14.99 -13.49 -0.04
N GLU A 68 -14.79 -13.01 1.17
CA GLU A 68 -15.12 -13.68 2.43
C GLU A 68 -16.50 -13.22 2.93
#